data_AF-A0A5C7Q5S1-F1
#
_entry.id   AF-A0A5C7Q5S1-F1
#
_cell.length_a   1.000
_cell.length_b   1.000
_cell.length_c   1.000
_cell.angle_alpha   90.00
_cell.angle_beta   90.00
_cell.angle_gamma   90.00
#
_symmetry.space_group_name_H-M   'P 1'
#
loop_
_entity.id
_entity.type
_entity.pdbx_description
1 polymer ?
#
loop_
_entity_poly.entity_id
_entity_poly.type
_entity_poly.pdbx_seq_one_letter_code
_entity_poly.pdbx_strand_id
1 'polypeptide(L)'
;MKGWKRSYATACRLAGIEGLRFNDWRHGFVTDLMEAGIPQHMAMKLSGHTQADTHEIYANIDDRLAIQAAAALDRLHASRTTRSAEPEPATGLVN
;
A
#
# COMPACT_ATOMS: atom_id res chain seq x y z
N MET A 1 17.16 -19.26 4.82
CA MET A 1 17.33 -18.02 4.01
C MET A 1 17.96 -16.92 4.87
N LYS A 2 19.28 -16.94 5.07
CA LYS A 2 20.04 -15.97 5.88
C LYS A 2 20.76 -15.02 4.92
N GLY A 3 20.24 -13.81 4.72
CA GLY A 3 20.89 -12.81 3.85
C GLY A 3 20.02 -11.64 3.39
N TRP A 4 18.70 -11.81 3.32
CA TRP A 4 17.80 -10.80 2.74
C TRP A 4 17.81 -9.45 3.48
N LYS A 5 17.95 -9.46 4.81
CA LYS A 5 17.97 -8.22 5.63
C LYS A 5 19.13 -7.29 5.25
N ARG A 6 20.30 -7.86 4.92
CA ARG A 6 21.48 -7.08 4.52
C ARG A 6 21.29 -6.46 3.14
N SER A 7 20.76 -7.23 2.19
CA SER A 7 20.44 -6.73 0.85
C SER A 7 19.37 -5.65 0.92
N TYR A 8 18.34 -5.83 1.76
CA TYR A 8 17.29 -4.85 1.99
C TYR A 8 17.82 -3.55 2.60
N ALA A 9 18.67 -3.64 3.64
CA ALA A 9 19.31 -2.46 4.23
C ALA A 9 20.18 -1.71 3.21
N THR A 10 20.87 -2.44 2.33
CA THR A 10 21.65 -1.85 1.23
C THR A 10 20.75 -1.13 0.23
N ALA A 11 19.62 -1.74 -0.15
CA ALA A 11 18.65 -1.12 -1.05
C ALA A 11 18.06 0.17 -0.47
N CYS A 12 17.66 0.18 0.80
CA CYS A 12 17.16 1.37 1.48
C CYS A 12 18.21 2.49 1.50
N ARG A 13 19.48 2.14 1.82
CA ARG A 13 20.60 3.09 1.79
C ARG A 13 20.84 3.68 0.40
N LEU A 14 20.79 2.86 -0.65
CA LEU A 14 20.96 3.32 -2.03
C LEU A 14 19.79 4.20 -2.52
N ALA A 15 18.58 3.93 -2.01
CA ALA A 15 17.39 4.75 -2.27
C ALA A 15 17.32 6.03 -1.42
N GLY A 16 18.26 6.24 -0.48
CA GLY A 16 18.24 7.39 0.44
C GLY A 16 17.11 7.35 1.47
N ILE A 17 16.57 6.17 1.78
CA ILE A 17 15.44 6.00 2.71
C ILE A 17 15.97 5.55 4.07
N GLU A 18 15.68 6.33 5.10
CA GLU A 18 15.99 6.01 6.50
C GLU A 18 14.76 5.52 7.25
N GLY A 19 14.95 4.63 8.22
CA GLY A 19 13.89 4.18 9.14
C GLY A 19 12.87 3.17 8.58
N LEU A 20 12.91 2.84 7.29
CA LEU A 20 11.96 1.90 6.67
C LEU A 20 12.23 0.44 7.10
N ARG A 21 11.28 -0.16 7.81
CA ARG A 21 11.29 -1.56 8.22
C ARG A 21 10.52 -2.40 7.21
N PHE A 22 10.84 -3.69 7.14
CA PHE A 22 10.17 -4.59 6.20
C PHE A 22 8.65 -4.70 6.45
N ASN A 23 8.22 -4.62 7.70
CA ASN A 23 6.79 -4.66 8.05
C ASN A 23 6.04 -3.38 7.65
N ASP A 24 6.74 -2.28 7.41
CA ASP A 24 6.12 -1.01 7.05
C ASP A 24 5.49 -1.09 5.66
N TRP A 25 6.03 -1.93 4.76
CA TRP A 25 5.39 -2.23 3.47
C TRP A 25 3.99 -2.82 3.65
N ARG A 26 3.83 -3.73 4.63
CA ARG A 26 2.54 -4.34 4.94
C ARG A 26 1.57 -3.32 5.54
N HIS A 27 2.05 -2.46 6.43
CA HIS A 27 1.25 -1.38 6.99
C HIS A 27 0.81 -0.37 5.92
N GLY A 28 1.73 0.02 5.03
CA GLY A 28 1.45 0.89 3.89
C GLY A 28 0.45 0.25 2.94
N PHE A 29 0.63 -1.03 2.60
CA PHE A 29 -0.31 -1.77 1.74
C PHE A 29 -1.73 -1.78 2.31
N VAL A 30 -1.88 -2.09 3.59
CA VAL A 30 -3.20 -2.09 4.25
C VAL A 30 -3.80 -0.69 4.29
N THR A 31 -2.98 0.33 4.55
CA THR A 31 -3.42 1.74 4.56
C THR A 31 -3.91 2.16 3.17
N ASP A 32 -3.15 1.88 2.12
CA ASP A 32 -3.52 2.19 0.74
C ASP A 32 -4.81 1.47 0.32
N LEU A 33 -5.01 0.21 0.73
CA LEU A 33 -6.26 -0.50 0.46
C LEU A 33 -7.46 0.19 1.12
N MET A 34 -7.32 0.60 2.38
CA MET A 34 -8.39 1.31 3.09
C MET A 34 -8.69 2.66 2.45
N GLU A 35 -7.65 3.40 2.04
CA GLU A 35 -7.80 4.67 1.31
C GLU A 35 -8.43 4.48 -0.08
N ALA A 36 -8.15 3.36 -0.76
CA ALA A 36 -8.77 2.97 -2.01
C ALA A 36 -10.23 2.50 -1.85
N GLY A 37 -10.77 2.52 -0.62
CA GLY A 37 -12.16 2.16 -0.31
C GLY A 37 -12.39 0.68 -0.06
N ILE A 38 -11.34 -0.13 0.09
CA ILE A 38 -11.46 -1.55 0.42
C ILE A 38 -11.78 -1.71 1.91
N PRO A 39 -12.82 -2.46 2.30
CA PRO A 39 -13.16 -2.69 3.70
C PRO A 39 -12.02 -3.34 4.48
N GLN A 40 -11.85 -2.96 5.75
CA GLN A 40 -10.75 -3.43 6.62
C GLN A 40 -10.64 -4.96 6.68
N HIS A 41 -11.76 -5.69 6.80
CA HIS A 41 -11.74 -7.16 6.85
C HIS A 41 -11.21 -7.78 5.56
N MET A 42 -11.49 -7.16 4.40
CA MET A 42 -10.95 -7.58 3.10
C MET A 42 -9.48 -7.21 2.97
N ALA A 43 -9.07 -6.03 3.43
CA ALA A 43 -7.66 -5.62 3.43
C ALA A 43 -6.80 -6.53 4.32
N MET A 44 -7.33 -6.97 5.47
CA MET A 44 -6.69 -7.93 6.35
C MET A 44 -6.53 -9.30 5.70
N LYS A 45 -7.58 -9.79 5.03
CA LYS A 45 -7.52 -11.04 4.26
C LYS A 45 -6.48 -10.94 3.13
N LEU A 46 -6.51 -9.86 2.33
CA LEU A 46 -5.61 -9.67 1.18
C LEU A 46 -4.15 -9.51 1.60
N SER A 47 -3.88 -8.89 2.75
CA SER A 47 -2.52 -8.86 3.30
C SER A 47 -2.03 -10.25 3.75
N GLY A 48 -2.93 -11.21 4.01
CA GLY A 48 -2.59 -12.55 4.48
C GLY A 48 -2.53 -12.66 6.01
N HIS A 49 -3.31 -11.84 6.74
CA HIS A 49 -3.46 -12.04 8.18
C HIS A 49 -4.34 -13.27 8.44
N THR A 50 -3.80 -14.24 9.19
CA THR A 50 -4.40 -15.56 9.43
C THR A 50 -5.41 -15.60 10.57
N GLN A 51 -5.72 -14.47 11.24
CA GLN A 51 -6.79 -14.43 12.25
C GLN A 51 -8.15 -14.43 11.55
N ALA A 52 -8.54 -15.61 11.09
CA ALA A 52 -9.78 -15.90 10.39
C ALA A 52 -10.67 -16.81 11.26
N ASP A 53 -11.04 -16.37 12.46
CA ASP A 53 -11.92 -17.16 13.35
C ASP A 53 -13.41 -17.10 12.95
N THR A 54 -13.79 -16.53 11.79
CA THR A 54 -15.25 -16.41 11.46
C THR A 54 -15.65 -16.45 9.98
N HIS A 55 -14.76 -16.49 8.98
CA HIS A 55 -15.14 -16.13 7.61
C HIS A 55 -14.92 -17.22 6.53
N GLU A 56 -15.18 -18.49 6.84
CA GLU A 56 -15.20 -19.60 5.85
C GLU A 56 -16.33 -19.48 4.80
N ILE A 57 -17.27 -18.54 4.94
CA ILE A 57 -18.48 -18.49 4.09
C ILE A 57 -18.25 -17.85 2.71
N TYR A 58 -17.12 -17.17 2.46
CA TYR A 58 -16.87 -16.43 1.19
C TYR A 58 -15.64 -16.91 0.40
N ALA A 59 -15.51 -18.23 0.23
CA ALA A 59 -14.33 -18.87 -0.36
C ALA A 59 -14.11 -18.62 -1.87
N ASN A 60 -15.09 -18.12 -2.63
CA ASN A 60 -14.95 -17.85 -4.08
C ASN A 60 -14.64 -16.39 -4.44
N ILE A 61 -14.31 -15.56 -3.44
CA ILE A 61 -14.11 -14.10 -3.61
C ILE A 61 -12.65 -13.73 -3.90
N ASP A 62 -11.69 -14.67 -3.80
CA ASP A 62 -10.27 -14.28 -3.69
C ASP A 62 -9.67 -13.66 -4.98
N ASP A 63 -9.75 -14.33 -6.13
CA ASP A 63 -9.14 -13.81 -7.36
C ASP A 63 -9.82 -12.54 -7.87
N ARG A 64 -11.15 -12.50 -7.84
CA ARG A 64 -11.91 -11.32 -8.26
C ARG A 64 -11.67 -10.13 -7.35
N LEU A 65 -11.61 -10.34 -6.04
CA LEU A 65 -11.32 -9.29 -5.07
C LEU A 65 -9.88 -8.80 -5.21
N ALA A 66 -8.91 -9.70 -5.42
CA ALA A 66 -7.54 -9.33 -5.68
C ALA A 66 -7.42 -8.44 -6.93
N ILE A 67 -8.11 -8.79 -8.02
CA ILE A 67 -8.18 -7.97 -9.25
C ILE A 67 -8.83 -6.60 -8.96
N GLN A 68 -9.94 -6.57 -8.23
CA GLN A 68 -10.62 -5.32 -7.89
C GLN A 68 -9.78 -4.41 -6.98
N ALA A 69 -9.11 -4.99 -5.99
CA ALA A 69 -8.23 -4.27 -5.08
C ALA A 69 -7.00 -3.72 -5.81
N ALA A 70 -6.39 -4.51 -6.70
CA ALA A 70 -5.30 -4.05 -7.55
C ALA A 70 -5.74 -2.86 -8.42
N ALA A 71 -6.88 -2.96 -9.10
CA ALA A 71 -7.42 -1.85 -9.90
C ALA A 71 -7.75 -0.60 -9.06
N ALA A 72 -8.14 -0.77 -7.80
CA ALA A 72 -8.39 0.35 -6.88
C ALA A 72 -7.09 1.03 -6.43
N LEU A 73 -6.05 0.24 -6.14
CA LEU A 73 -4.71 0.74 -5.84
C LEU A 73 -4.10 1.48 -7.02
N ASP A 74 -4.22 0.94 -8.25
CA ASP A 74 -3.71 1.61 -9.46
C ASP A 74 -4.33 3.01 -9.62
N ARG A 75 -5.65 3.14 -9.41
CA ARG A 75 -6.33 4.45 -9.45
C ARG A 75 -5.83 5.38 -8.34
N LEU A 76 -5.66 4.87 -7.12
CA LEU A 76 -5.15 5.66 -6.00
C LEU A 76 -3.73 6.18 -6.30
N HIS A 77 -2.83 5.30 -6.73
CA HIS A 77 -1.44 5.63 -7.03
C HIS A 77 -1.32 6.58 -8.22
N ALA A 78 -2.15 6.41 -9.26
CA ALA A 78 -2.24 7.37 -10.36
C ALA A 78 -2.65 8.76 -9.86
N SER A 79 -3.68 8.85 -9.00
CA SER A 79 -4.14 10.14 -8.45
C SER A 79 -3.08 10.85 -7.60
N ARG A 80 -2.29 10.09 -6.82
CA ARG A 80 -1.17 10.62 -6.02
C ARG A 80 -0.02 11.12 -6.90
N THR A 81 0.28 10.39 -7.98
CA THR A 81 1.33 10.77 -8.93
C THR A 81 0.97 12.07 -9.65
N THR A 82 -0.28 12.23 -10.08
CA THR A 82 -0.77 13.47 -10.69
C THR A 82 -0.66 14.65 -9.74
N ARG A 83 -1.07 14.47 -8.47
CA ARG A 83 -0.99 15.53 -7.44
C ARG A 83 0.45 16.01 -7.18
N SER A 84 1.42 15.10 -7.18
CA SER A 84 2.82 15.45 -6.96
C SER A 84 3.50 16.10 -8.17
N ALA A 85 2.89 16.02 -9.36
CA ALA A 85 3.42 16.59 -10.60
C ALA A 85 2.85 17.99 -10.92
N GLU A 86 1.81 18.42 -10.21
CA GLU A 86 1.25 19.76 -10.38
C GLU A 86 2.20 20.78 -9.71
N PRO A 87 2.69 21.79 -10.43
CA PRO A 87 3.54 22.81 -9.82
C PRO A 87 2.73 23.53 -8.75
N GLU A 88 3.30 23.63 -7.54
CA GLU A 88 2.79 24.48 -6.45
C GLU A 88 2.26 25.81 -7.03
N PRO A 89 0.98 26.17 -6.82
CA PRO A 89 0.48 27.44 -7.31
C PRO A 89 1.34 28.53 -6.68
N ALA A 90 2.06 29.27 -7.53
CA ALA A 90 2.86 30.41 -7.12
C ALA A 90 1.97 31.27 -6.22
N THR A 91 2.27 31.25 -4.92
CA THR A 91 1.57 32.07 -3.95
C THR A 91 1.96 33.50 -4.29
N GLY A 92 1.11 34.14 -5.09
CA GLY A 92 1.20 35.54 -5.44
C GLY A 92 1.17 36.33 -4.15
N LEU A 93 2.32 36.88 -3.79
CA LEU A 93 2.47 37.83 -2.70
C LEU A 93 1.59 39.04 -3.05
N VAL A 94 0.42 39.14 -2.41
CA VAL A 94 -0.33 40.39 -2.32
C VAL A 94 0.33 41.25 -1.26
N ASN A 95 1.12 42.24 -1.69
CA ASN A 95 1.26 43.53 -1.03
C ASN A 95 1.78 44.58 -2.01
#